data_AF-A0AAV6BMM2-F1
#
_entry.id   AF-A0AAV6BMM2-F1
#
_cell.length_a   1.000
_cell.length_b   1.000
_cell.length_c   1.000
_cell.angle_alpha   90.00
_cell.angle_beta   90.00
_cell.angle_gamma   90.00
#
_symmetry.space_group_name_H-M   'P 1'
#
loop_
_entity.id
_entity.type
_entity.pdbx_description
1 polymer ?
#
loop_
_entity_poly.entity_id
_entity_poly.type
_entity_poly.pdbx_seq_one_letter_code
_entity_poly.pdbx_strand_id
1 'polypeptide(L)'
;MNPPQAARHLHIIVVAMGSCGDAGAPSSVECRQIAELLGDYLDGTLPNHTRELIEFHIEGCGPCVSFVNTYRGTIAATRRLPDAAMPNELKKRLLRVLREQRTETPPRS
;
A
#
# COMPACT_ATOMS: atom_id res chain seq x y z
N MET A 1 15.89 3.55 -33.96
CA MET A 1 16.15 2.79 -32.71
C MET A 1 16.10 3.76 -31.54
N ASN A 2 15.11 3.52 -30.67
CA ASN A 2 14.70 4.11 -29.39
C ASN A 2 15.30 5.47 -28.90
N PRO A 3 14.45 6.50 -28.62
CA PRO A 3 14.88 7.77 -28.01
C PRO A 3 15.23 7.67 -26.50
N PRO A 4 15.94 8.67 -25.94
CA PRO A 4 16.45 8.67 -24.58
C PRO A 4 15.36 8.72 -23.49
N GLN A 5 15.49 7.84 -22.51
CA GLN A 5 14.67 7.76 -21.31
C GLN A 5 15.00 8.91 -20.35
N ALA A 6 14.33 10.05 -20.49
CA ALA A 6 14.43 11.15 -19.53
C ALA A 6 13.08 11.87 -19.41
N ALA A 7 12.21 11.34 -18.55
CA ALA A 7 11.15 12.05 -17.80
C ALA A 7 10.08 11.04 -17.32
N ARG A 8 10.40 10.23 -16.29
CA ARG A 8 9.42 9.37 -15.58
C ARG A 8 8.91 10.07 -14.32
N HIS A 9 8.35 11.27 -14.50
CA HIS A 9 7.68 12.00 -13.43
C HIS A 9 6.21 12.23 -13.81
N LEU A 10 5.37 11.21 -13.56
CA LEU A 10 3.94 11.30 -13.22
C LEU A 10 3.39 9.89 -12.89
N HIS A 11 3.71 9.38 -11.69
CA HIS A 11 3.20 8.09 -11.16
C HIS A 11 1.83 8.27 -10.48
N ILE A 12 0.81 8.73 -11.21
CA ILE A 12 -0.58 8.85 -10.68
C ILE A 12 -1.56 8.00 -11.53
N ILE A 13 -1.08 7.04 -12.32
CA ILE A 13 -1.93 6.30 -13.26
C ILE A 13 -1.50 4.83 -13.38
N VAL A 14 -1.70 4.02 -12.34
CA VAL A 14 -1.84 2.56 -12.53
C VAL A 14 -2.95 2.02 -11.63
N VAL A 15 -4.19 2.43 -11.90
CA VAL A 15 -5.34 1.54 -11.74
C VAL A 15 -5.97 1.44 -13.12
N ALA A 16 -5.54 0.45 -13.89
CA ALA A 16 -6.16 0.09 -15.16
C ALA A 16 -5.92 -1.40 -15.42
N MET A 17 -6.86 -2.24 -14.96
CA MET A 17 -7.33 -3.43 -15.67
C MET A 17 -8.61 -3.94 -14.97
N GLY A 18 -9.78 -3.49 -15.46
CA GLY A 18 -11.07 -3.99 -14.97
C GLY A 18 -12.33 -3.16 -15.30
N SER A 19 -12.70 -3.10 -16.58
CA SER A 19 -14.05 -2.80 -17.12
C SER A 19 -14.63 -1.37 -17.02
N CYS A 20 -15.32 -0.99 -18.09
CA CYS A 20 -15.95 0.29 -18.36
C CYS A 20 -17.09 0.63 -17.38
N GLY A 21 -17.16 1.89 -16.95
CA GLY A 21 -18.33 2.43 -16.26
C GLY A 21 -18.09 3.79 -15.61
N ASP A 22 -18.45 4.83 -16.35
CA ASP A 22 -18.73 6.23 -15.97
C ASP A 22 -17.59 7.11 -15.38
N ALA A 23 -17.46 8.29 -15.98
CA ALA A 23 -16.42 9.27 -15.71
C ALA A 23 -16.87 10.24 -14.63
N GLY A 24 -16.71 9.85 -13.36
CA GLY A 24 -16.76 10.77 -12.23
C GLY A 24 -15.48 11.62 -12.18
N ALA A 25 -15.61 12.94 -12.25
CA ALA A 25 -14.52 13.90 -12.10
C ALA A 25 -13.70 13.67 -10.81
N PRO A 26 -12.40 14.05 -10.76
CA PRO A 26 -11.47 13.75 -9.65
C PRO A 26 -11.77 14.46 -8.31
N SER A 27 -13.00 14.91 -8.07
CA SER A 27 -13.45 15.60 -6.87
C SER A 27 -14.20 14.72 -5.86
N SER A 28 -14.52 13.46 -6.19
CA SER A 28 -15.24 12.55 -5.29
C SER A 28 -14.85 11.09 -5.51
N VAL A 29 -14.61 10.35 -4.44
CA VAL A 29 -14.36 8.90 -4.44
C VAL A 29 -15.67 8.12 -4.32
N GLU A 30 -15.79 7.03 -5.05
CA GLU A 30 -16.92 6.09 -4.99
C GLU A 30 -16.61 4.85 -4.14
N CYS A 31 -17.66 4.18 -3.64
CA CYS A 31 -17.54 2.95 -2.85
C CYS A 31 -16.70 1.87 -3.56
N ARG A 32 -16.89 1.71 -4.88
CA ARG A 32 -16.15 0.73 -5.69
C ARG A 32 -14.65 1.06 -5.74
N GLN A 33 -14.30 2.32 -5.84
CA GLN A 33 -12.91 2.78 -5.87
C GLN A 33 -12.22 2.58 -4.51
N ILE A 34 -12.95 2.71 -3.39
CA ILE A 34 -12.42 2.37 -2.07
C ILE A 34 -11.98 0.91 -2.04
N ALA A 35 -12.78 -0.02 -2.59
CA ALA A 35 -12.41 -1.43 -2.60
C ALA A 35 -11.13 -1.71 -3.39
N GLU A 36 -10.87 -0.95 -4.45
CA GLU A 36 -9.64 -1.06 -5.26
C GLU A 36 -8.42 -0.46 -4.56
N LEU A 37 -8.61 0.63 -3.81
CA LEU A 37 -7.53 1.39 -3.15
C LEU A 37 -7.31 1.01 -1.67
N LEU A 38 -8.13 0.12 -1.12
CA LEU A 38 -8.13 -0.17 0.32
C LEU A 38 -6.80 -0.75 0.81
N GLY A 39 -6.13 -1.56 0.00
CA GLY A 39 -4.81 -2.11 0.35
C GLY A 39 -3.79 -0.99 0.56
N ASP A 40 -3.61 -0.14 -0.46
CA ASP A 40 -2.68 0.99 -0.42
C ASP A 40 -3.05 2.02 0.67
N TYR A 41 -4.35 2.22 0.93
CA TYR A 41 -4.83 3.06 2.02
C TYR A 41 -4.36 2.54 3.38
N LEU A 42 -4.50 1.23 3.62
CA LEU A 42 -4.11 0.60 4.89
C LEU A 42 -2.60 0.47 5.05
N ASP A 43 -1.87 0.30 3.95
CA ASP A 43 -0.40 0.25 3.92
C ASP A 43 0.23 1.64 3.98
N GLY A 44 -0.58 2.70 3.85
CA GLY A 44 -0.12 4.09 3.95
C GLY A 44 0.65 4.58 2.72
N THR A 45 0.54 3.87 1.59
CA THR A 45 1.29 4.15 0.35
C THR A 45 0.58 5.15 -0.57
N LEU A 46 -0.70 5.47 -0.30
CA LEU A 46 -1.45 6.45 -1.09
C LEU A 46 -0.91 7.88 -0.95
N PRO A 47 -0.98 8.69 -2.03
CA PRO A 47 -0.81 10.13 -1.96
C PRO A 47 -1.80 10.77 -0.98
N ASN A 48 -1.37 11.82 -0.27
CA ASN A 48 -2.18 12.48 0.77
C ASN A 48 -3.57 12.92 0.28
N HIS A 49 -3.65 13.55 -0.90
CA HIS A 49 -4.92 13.98 -1.48
C HIS A 49 -5.90 12.80 -1.67
N THR A 50 -5.42 11.65 -2.14
CA THR A 50 -6.27 10.46 -2.33
C THR A 50 -6.72 9.88 -0.99
N ARG A 51 -5.84 9.91 0.02
CA ARG A 51 -6.18 9.50 1.39
C ARG A 51 -7.31 10.36 1.96
N GLU A 52 -7.20 11.68 1.83
CA GLU A 52 -8.21 12.63 2.32
C GLU A 52 -9.59 12.40 1.68
N LEU A 53 -9.64 12.13 0.37
CA LEU A 53 -10.90 11.80 -0.33
C LEU A 53 -11.53 10.50 0.18
N ILE A 54 -10.71 9.48 0.47
CA ILE A 54 -11.19 8.21 1.03
C ILE A 54 -11.70 8.42 2.45
N GLU A 55 -10.96 9.14 3.29
CA GLU A 55 -11.35 9.46 4.67
C GLU A 55 -12.71 10.18 4.70
N PHE A 56 -12.85 11.24 3.90
CA PHE A 56 -14.11 11.98 3.74
C PHE A 56 -15.28 11.07 3.32
N HIS A 57 -15.05 10.16 2.37
CA HIS A 57 -16.09 9.22 1.94
C HIS A 57 -16.47 8.24 3.07
N ILE A 58 -15.49 7.68 3.78
CA ILE A 58 -15.73 6.73 4.88
C ILE A 58 -16.54 7.39 5.99
N GLU A 59 -16.26 8.65 6.33
CA GLU A 59 -17.01 9.40 7.34
C GLU A 59 -18.50 9.56 6.98
N GLY A 60 -18.82 9.69 5.69
CA GLY A 60 -20.19 9.86 5.20
C GLY A 60 -20.92 8.57 4.79
N CYS A 61 -20.23 7.43 4.71
CA CYS A 61 -20.75 6.21 4.09
C CYS A 61 -20.68 4.99 5.01
N GLY A 62 -21.79 4.67 5.67
CA GLY A 62 -21.92 3.52 6.57
C GLY A 62 -21.53 2.16 5.96
N PRO A 63 -21.89 1.85 4.69
CA PRO A 63 -21.40 0.66 4.00
C PRO A 63 -19.88 0.60 3.90
N CYS A 64 -19.22 1.71 3.57
CA CYS A 64 -17.76 1.77 3.47
C CYS A 64 -17.09 1.64 4.83
N VAL A 65 -17.63 2.23 5.90
CA VAL A 65 -17.17 1.99 7.28
C VAL A 65 -17.18 0.49 7.58
N SER A 66 -18.31 -0.17 7.30
CA SER A 66 -18.48 -1.60 7.55
C SER A 66 -17.50 -2.45 6.73
N PHE A 67 -17.29 -2.09 5.47
CA PHE A 67 -16.36 -2.77 4.57
C PHE A 67 -14.90 -2.66 5.05
N VAL A 68 -14.45 -1.44 5.39
CA VAL A 68 -13.10 -1.19 5.91
C VAL A 68 -12.87 -1.95 7.22
N ASN A 69 -13.84 -1.94 8.13
CA ASN A 69 -13.76 -2.69 9.40
C ASN A 69 -13.65 -4.20 9.17
N THR A 70 -14.45 -4.74 8.23
CA THR A 70 -14.38 -6.15 7.86
C THR A 70 -13.00 -6.50 7.31
N TYR A 71 -12.46 -5.70 6.40
CA TYR A 71 -11.14 -5.92 5.81
C TYR A 71 -10.01 -5.87 6.86
N ARG A 72 -10.06 -4.89 7.79
CA ARG A 72 -9.14 -4.85 8.94
C ARG A 72 -9.24 -6.11 9.80
N GLY A 73 -10.44 -6.63 9.99
CA GLY A 73 -10.68 -7.93 10.63
C GLY A 73 -10.00 -9.08 9.90
N THR A 74 -10.10 -9.13 8.57
CA THR A 74 -9.40 -10.13 7.74
C THR A 74 -7.89 -10.05 7.92
N ILE A 75 -7.28 -8.85 7.90
CA ILE A 75 -5.84 -8.68 8.16
C ILE A 75 -5.47 -9.18 9.56
N ALA A 76 -6.26 -8.82 10.57
CA ALA A 76 -6.00 -9.27 11.94
C ALA A 76 -6.10 -10.80 12.07
N ALA A 77 -7.03 -11.43 11.36
CA ALA A 77 -7.18 -12.87 11.33
C ALA A 77 -5.99 -13.56 10.65
N THR A 78 -5.53 -13.06 9.49
CA THR A 78 -4.39 -13.63 8.78
C THR A 78 -3.08 -13.48 9.56
N ARG A 79 -2.89 -12.38 10.30
CA ARG A 79 -1.74 -12.18 11.19
C ARG A 79 -1.67 -13.14 12.38
N ARG A 80 -2.77 -13.82 12.73
CA ARG A 80 -2.80 -14.85 13.79
C ARG A 80 -2.42 -16.23 13.29
N LEU A 81 -2.25 -16.40 11.97
CA LEU A 81 -1.77 -17.66 11.42
C LEU A 81 -0.32 -17.90 11.90
N PRO A 82 0.08 -19.16 12.12
CA PRO A 82 1.45 -19.48 12.50
C PRO A 82 2.42 -18.92 11.47
N ASP A 83 3.41 -18.16 11.94
CA ASP A 83 4.49 -17.70 11.08
C ASP A 83 5.20 -18.91 10.46
N ALA A 84 5.46 -18.82 9.15
CA ALA A 84 6.34 -19.78 8.51
C ALA A 84 7.73 -19.69 9.17
N ALA A 85 8.24 -20.82 9.65
CA ALA A 85 9.57 -20.85 10.26
C ALA A 85 10.61 -20.33 9.26
N MET A 86 11.32 -19.27 9.65
CA MET A 86 12.38 -18.71 8.82
C MET A 86 13.48 -19.77 8.62
N PRO A 87 13.86 -20.11 7.38
CA PRO A 87 14.95 -21.04 7.12
C PRO A 87 16.25 -20.56 7.79
N ASN A 88 16.94 -21.46 8.50
CA ASN A 88 18.15 -21.12 9.23
C ASN A 88 19.24 -20.46 8.35
N GLU A 89 19.37 -20.90 7.10
CA GLU A 89 20.34 -20.31 6.16
C GLU A 89 20.00 -18.87 5.79
N LEU A 90 18.71 -18.53 5.65
CA LEU A 90 18.28 -17.16 5.44
C LEU A 90 18.60 -16.29 6.66
N LYS A 91 18.28 -16.79 7.87
CA LYS A 91 18.60 -16.10 9.14
C LYS A 91 20.09 -15.81 9.28
N LYS A 92 20.95 -16.81 9.02
CA LYS A 92 22.41 -16.64 9.07
C LYS A 92 22.91 -15.58 8.09
N ARG A 93 22.41 -15.61 6.85
CA ARG A 93 22.79 -14.63 5.81
C ARG A 93 22.36 -13.21 6.18
N LEU A 94 21.13 -13.02 6.66
CA LEU A 94 20.62 -11.72 7.11
C LEU A 94 21.44 -11.17 8.28
N LEU A 95 21.72 -12.00 9.29
CA LEU A 95 22.52 -11.59 10.46
C LEU A 95 23.97 -11.23 10.09
N ARG A 96 24.53 -11.80 9.03
CA ARG A 96 25.84 -11.40 8.51
C ARG A 96 25.80 -10.01 7.88
N VAL A 97 24.88 -9.78 6.94
CA VAL A 97 24.72 -8.47 6.26
C VAL A 97 24.44 -7.36 7.27
N LEU A 98 23.54 -7.58 8.24
CA LEU A 98 23.23 -6.59 9.27
C LEU A 98 24.40 -6.29 10.21
N ARG A 99 25.34 -7.23 10.40
CA ARG A 99 26.57 -7.00 11.18
C ARG A 99 27.58 -6.17 10.39
N GLU A 100 27.80 -6.51 9.12
CA GLU A 100 28.68 -5.77 8.21
C GLU A 100 28.24 -4.30 8.07
N GLN A 101 26.95 -4.03 7.91
CA GLN A 101 26.42 -2.65 7.83
C GLN A 101 26.61 -1.84 9.13
N ARG A 102 26.50 -2.49 10.30
CA ARG A 102 26.71 -1.83 11.60
C ARG A 102 28.18 -1.49 11.84
N THR A 103 29.11 -2.28 11.29
CA THR A 103 30.55 -2.00 11.40
C THR A 103 31.01 -0.88 10.47
N GLU A 104 30.26 -0.58 9.41
CA GLU A 104 30.58 0.45 8.42
C GLU A 104 30.01 1.84 8.76
N THR A 105 29.04 1.89 9.69
CA THR A 105 28.48 3.15 10.20
C THR A 105 29.10 3.50 11.56
N PRO A 106 30.06 4.44 11.65
CA PRO A 106 30.54 4.92 12.95
C PRO A 106 29.39 5.58 13.73
N PRO A 107 29.41 5.55 15.07
CA PRO A 107 28.37 6.17 15.89
C PRO A 107 28.26 7.67 15.54
N ARG A 108 27.07 8.09 15.09
CA ARG A 108 26.75 9.51 14.94
C ARG A 108 26.55 10.10 16.34
N SER A 109 27.60 10.77 16.83
CA SER A 109 27.55 11.72 17.95
C SER A 109 26.70 12.93 17.62
#